data_AF-A0A7Z9M284-F1
#
_entry.id   AF-A0A7Z9M284-F1
#
_cell.length_a   1.000
_cell.length_b   1.000
_cell.length_c   1.000
_cell.angle_alpha   90.00
_cell.angle_beta   90.00
_cell.angle_gamma   90.00
#
_symmetry.space_group_name_H-M   'P 1'
#
loop_
_entity.id
_entity.type
_entity.pdbx_description
1 polymer ?
#
loop_
_entity_poly.entity_id
_entity_poly.type
_entity_poly.pdbx_seq_one_letter_code
_entity_poly.pdbx_strand_id
1 'polypeptide(L)'
;MRLTKIVCLLLLTACGDSTTGPPPVATSIVLSSTSLTFTSLGQTQQLTASVQDQSGATIGGAALTWTSSAASVATVSSTGLVTAVADGTATITATSGSAN
;
A
#
# COMPACT_ATOMS: atom_id res chain seq x y z
N MET A 1 7.46 15.57 -22.61
CA MET A 1 7.61 14.55 -21.55
C MET A 1 6.62 14.89 -20.43
N ARG A 2 5.46 14.24 -20.37
CA ARG A 2 4.45 14.45 -19.32
C ARG A 2 4.48 13.24 -18.38
N LEU A 3 4.65 13.51 -17.09
CA LEU A 3 5.02 12.53 -16.06
C LEU A 3 3.79 12.15 -15.24
N THR A 4 3.36 10.89 -15.31
CA THR A 4 2.28 10.36 -14.46
C THR A 4 2.83 10.14 -13.06
N LYS A 5 2.43 10.97 -12.09
CA LYS A 5 2.87 10.88 -10.68
C LYS A 5 1.83 10.11 -9.87
N ILE A 6 2.26 9.10 -9.11
CA ILE A 6 1.41 8.42 -8.12
C ILE A 6 1.91 8.79 -6.73
N VAL A 7 0.99 9.18 -5.85
CA VAL A 7 1.27 9.44 -4.43
C VAL A 7 0.54 8.40 -3.61
N CYS A 8 1.25 7.76 -2.68
CA CYS A 8 0.70 6.76 -1.77
C CYS A 8 0.52 7.36 -0.36
N LEU A 9 -0.69 7.28 0.20
CA LEU A 9 -1.02 7.75 1.54
C LEU A 9 -1.43 6.54 2.40
N LEU A 10 -0.92 6.46 3.64
CA LEU A 10 -1.16 5.35 4.58
C LEU A 10 -1.87 5.89 5.83
N LEU A 11 -2.89 5.18 6.32
CA LEU A 11 -3.60 5.48 7.58
C LEU A 11 -3.55 4.22 8.47
N LEU A 12 -3.07 4.36 9.71
CA LEU A 12 -3.13 3.31 10.74
C LEU A 12 -3.89 3.83 11.96
N THR A 13 -4.82 3.02 12.47
CA THR A 13 -5.51 3.24 13.74
C THR A 13 -5.19 2.08 14.66
N ALA A 14 -4.36 2.34 15.68
CA ALA A 14 -4.02 1.38 16.73
C ALA A 14 -4.77 1.77 18.00
N CYS A 15 -5.49 0.81 18.60
CA CYS A 15 -5.97 0.92 19.98
C CYS A 15 -5.67 -0.41 20.67
N GLY A 16 -4.97 -0.34 21.81
CA GLY A 16 -4.42 -1.49 22.52
C GLY A 16 -5.32 -1.99 23.66
N ASP A 17 -5.04 -3.21 24.14
CA ASP A 17 -5.07 -3.53 25.56
C ASP A 17 -4.37 -4.86 25.85
N SER A 18 -3.73 -4.93 27.02
CA SER A 18 -2.72 -5.92 27.39
C SER A 18 -3.32 -7.10 28.18
N THR A 19 -2.94 -8.34 27.85
CA THR A 19 -2.55 -9.45 28.77
C THR A 19 -2.64 -10.81 28.06
N THR A 20 -1.58 -11.63 28.17
CA THR A 20 -1.23 -12.83 27.36
C THR A 20 -0.61 -12.45 26.01
N GLY A 21 0.69 -12.78 25.81
CA GLY A 21 1.59 -12.16 24.82
C GLY A 21 0.92 -11.76 23.51
N PRO A 22 0.91 -10.46 23.16
CA PRO A 22 -0.05 -9.93 22.20
C PRO A 22 0.17 -10.54 20.81
N PRO A 23 -0.91 -10.85 20.06
CA PRO A 23 -0.79 -11.11 18.63
C PRO A 23 -0.07 -9.92 17.99
N PRO A 24 0.75 -10.15 16.95
CA PRO A 24 1.54 -9.08 16.35
C PRO A 24 0.61 -7.99 15.82
N VAL A 25 0.60 -6.84 16.49
CA VAL A 25 -0.31 -5.74 16.15
C VAL A 25 0.32 -4.91 15.05
N ALA A 26 -0.36 -4.80 13.90
CA ALA A 26 0.08 -3.97 12.79
C ALA A 26 0.25 -2.50 13.24
N THR A 27 1.50 -2.05 13.40
CA THR A 27 1.82 -0.74 13.99
C THR A 27 2.41 0.22 12.95
N SER A 28 3.07 -0.32 11.94
CA SER A 28 3.64 0.47 10.85
C SER A 28 3.51 -0.25 9.52
N ILE A 29 3.35 0.49 8.43
CA ILE A 29 3.35 -0.05 7.07
C ILE A 29 4.54 0.57 6.34
N VAL A 30 5.42 -0.28 5.83
CA VAL A 30 6.58 0.11 5.03
C VAL A 30 6.32 -0.24 3.58
N LEU A 31 6.26 0.77 2.72
CA LEU A 31 6.14 0.61 1.28
C LEU A 31 7.52 0.61 0.64
N SER A 32 7.76 -0.31 -0.30
CA SER A 32 8.98 -0.28 -1.12
C SER A 32 9.06 0.99 -1.98
N SER A 33 7.91 1.47 -2.47
CA SER A 33 7.80 2.68 -3.28
C SER A 33 6.52 3.42 -2.93
N THR A 34 6.62 4.63 -2.38
CA THR A 34 5.45 5.51 -2.15
C THR A 34 5.11 6.38 -3.36
N SER A 35 6.04 6.50 -4.30
CA SER A 35 5.88 7.26 -5.53
C SER A 35 6.28 6.42 -6.73
N LEU A 36 5.35 6.24 -7.66
CA LEU A 36 5.62 5.58 -8.93
C LEU A 36 5.46 6.58 -10.06
N THR A 37 6.38 6.51 -11.02
CA THR A 37 6.33 7.31 -12.24
C THR A 37 6.32 6.40 -13.46
N PHE A 38 5.23 6.48 -14.21
CA PHE A 38 5.10 5.75 -15.46
C PHE A 38 5.34 6.70 -16.63
N THR A 39 6.24 6.30 -17.52
CA THR A 39 6.58 7.02 -18.75
C THR A 39 5.88 6.48 -19.99
N SER A 40 5.18 5.34 -19.87
CA SER A 40 4.42 4.71 -20.94
C SER A 40 3.10 4.15 -20.40
N LEU A 41 2.05 4.26 -21.22
CA LEU A 41 0.76 3.62 -20.94
C LEU A 41 0.90 2.11 -21.05
N GLY A 42 0.22 1.37 -20.17
CA GLY A 42 0.31 -0.08 -20.03
C GLY A 42 1.49 -0.56 -19.17
N GLN A 43 2.35 0.34 -18.67
CA GLN A 43 3.41 -0.06 -17.75
C GLN A 43 2.82 -0.56 -16.43
N THR A 44 3.40 -1.64 -15.93
CA THR A 44 3.02 -2.26 -14.66
C THR A 44 4.19 -2.19 -13.69
N GLN A 45 3.91 -1.86 -12.44
CA GLN A 45 4.89 -1.88 -11.38
C GLN A 45 4.32 -2.59 -10.16
N GLN A 46 5.11 -3.50 -9.60
CA GLN A 46 4.78 -4.15 -8.35
C GLN A 46 5.06 -3.20 -7.20
N LEU A 47 4.03 -2.85 -6.42
CA LEU A 47 4.20 -2.31 -5.08
C LEU A 47 4.25 -3.45 -4.08
N THR A 48 5.21 -3.36 -3.18
CA THR A 48 5.29 -4.22 -2.00
C THR A 48 5.05 -3.35 -0.78
N ALA A 49 4.12 -3.77 0.07
CA ALA A 49 3.92 -3.20 1.39
C ALA A 49 4.25 -4.30 2.42
N SER A 50 5.07 -3.97 3.41
CA SER A 50 5.37 -4.82 4.55
C SER A 50 4.76 -4.19 5.78
N VAL A 51 3.95 -4.95 6.49
CA VAL A 51 3.40 -4.52 7.78
C VAL A 51 4.39 -4.91 8.87
N GLN A 52 4.75 -3.97 9.72
CA GLN A 52 5.60 -4.19 10.89
C GLN A 52 4.77 -4.05 12.16
N ASP A 53 5.09 -4.90 13.14
CA ASP A 53 4.50 -4.83 14.46
C ASP A 53 5.14 -3.75 15.34
N GLN A 54 4.64 -3.62 16.57
CA GLN A 54 5.14 -2.68 17.57
C GLN A 54 6.61 -2.91 17.97
N SER A 55 7.15 -4.09 17.67
CA SER A 55 8.54 -4.47 17.91
C SER A 55 9.45 -4.32 16.68
N GLY A 56 8.88 -3.89 15.53
CA GLY A 56 9.58 -3.80 14.25
C GLY A 56 9.68 -5.14 13.50
N ALA A 57 9.02 -6.20 13.96
CA ALA A 57 8.98 -7.48 13.27
C ALA A 57 8.00 -7.42 12.10
N THR A 58 8.39 -7.97 10.94
CA THR A 58 7.50 -8.00 9.77
C THR A 58 6.42 -9.05 9.96
N ILE A 59 5.16 -8.63 9.91
CA ILE A 59 4.00 -9.49 10.04
C ILE A 59 3.66 -10.06 8.65
N GLY A 60 4.04 -11.30 8.41
CA GLY A 60 3.58 -12.06 7.24
C GLY A 60 2.12 -12.46 7.41
N GLY A 61 1.29 -12.20 6.40
CA GLY A 61 -0.14 -12.56 6.42
C GLY A 61 -1.09 -11.42 6.81
N ALA A 62 -0.59 -10.20 7.00
CA ALA A 62 -1.45 -9.03 7.17
C ALA A 62 -2.28 -8.79 5.89
N ALA A 63 -3.60 -8.63 6.05
CA ALA A 63 -4.49 -8.35 4.93
C ALA A 63 -4.25 -6.94 4.40
N LEU A 64 -3.61 -6.82 3.24
CA LEU A 64 -3.39 -5.55 2.56
C LEU A 64 -4.52 -5.28 1.58
N THR A 65 -5.21 -4.17 1.80
CA THR A 65 -6.25 -3.67 0.90
C THR A 65 -5.69 -2.49 0.11
N TRP A 66 -5.71 -2.61 -1.21
CA TRP A 66 -5.26 -1.56 -2.12
C TRP A 66 -6.47 -0.89 -2.77
N THR A 67 -6.44 0.44 -2.82
CA THR A 67 -7.49 1.24 -3.49
C THR A 67 -6.85 2.30 -4.38
N SER A 68 -7.44 2.55 -5.54
CA SER A 68 -7.01 3.61 -6.46
C SER A 68 -8.05 4.72 -6.47
N SER A 69 -7.62 5.97 -6.33
CA SER A 69 -8.48 7.13 -6.48
C SER A 69 -8.89 7.38 -7.94
N ALA A 70 -8.18 6.80 -8.91
CA ALA A 70 -8.41 7.05 -10.34
C ALA A 70 -8.10 5.80 -11.17
N ALA A 71 -9.01 4.82 -11.17
CA ALA A 71 -8.87 3.58 -11.95
C ALA A 71 -8.74 3.83 -13.47
N SER A 72 -9.28 4.94 -13.98
CA SER A 72 -9.13 5.35 -15.39
C SER A 72 -7.70 5.78 -15.74
N VAL A 73 -6.88 6.15 -14.75
CA VAL A 73 -5.49 6.60 -14.91
C VAL A 73 -4.53 5.50 -14.48
N ALA A 74 -4.76 4.89 -13.31
CA ALA A 74 -3.99 3.75 -12.83
C ALA A 74 -4.86 2.78 -12.04
N THR A 75 -4.77 1.50 -12.36
CA THR A 75 -5.42 0.41 -11.63
C THR A 75 -4.42 -0.24 -10.68
N VAL A 76 -4.89 -0.76 -9.55
CA VAL A 76 -4.08 -1.53 -8.60
C VAL A 76 -4.76 -2.85 -8.30
N SER A 77 -4.01 -3.95 -8.36
CA SER A 77 -4.48 -5.29 -8.00
C SER A 77 -4.39 -5.52 -6.50
N SER A 78 -5.09 -6.55 -5.99
CA SER A 78 -5.02 -6.97 -4.58
C SER A 78 -3.60 -7.36 -4.12
N THR A 79 -2.74 -7.75 -5.04
CA THR A 79 -1.32 -8.03 -4.79
C THR A 79 -0.43 -6.78 -4.76
N GLY A 80 -0.98 -5.58 -4.99
CA GLY A 80 -0.20 -4.35 -5.13
C GLY A 80 0.36 -4.11 -6.53
N LEU A 81 -0.06 -4.85 -7.56
CA LEU A 81 0.37 -4.60 -8.93
C LEU A 81 -0.35 -3.37 -9.49
N VAL A 82 0.38 -2.27 -9.70
CA VAL A 82 -0.16 -1.03 -10.27
C VAL A 82 0.07 -1.00 -11.77
N THR A 83 -0.97 -0.72 -12.55
CA THR A 83 -0.92 -0.59 -14.01
C THR A 83 -1.33 0.80 -14.43
N ALA A 84 -0.50 1.48 -15.22
CA ALA A 84 -0.86 2.75 -15.84
C ALA A 84 -1.78 2.52 -17.04
N VAL A 85 -2.97 3.12 -17.02
CA VAL A 85 -3.97 3.00 -18.09
C VAL A 85 -4.02 4.28 -18.93
N ALA A 86 -3.93 5.45 -18.30
CA ALA A 86 -3.97 6.74 -18.97
C ALA A 86 -2.98 7.74 -18.35
N ASP A 87 -2.71 8.81 -19.08
CA ASP A 87 -1.87 9.91 -18.60
C ASP A 87 -2.61 10.69 -17.52
N GLY A 88 -1.99 10.88 -16.36
CA GLY A 88 -2.65 11.60 -15.27
C GLY A 88 -1.96 11.44 -13.92
N THR A 89 -2.70 11.71 -12.86
CA THR A 89 -2.24 11.55 -11.48
C THR A 89 -3.24 10.63 -10.78
N ALA A 90 -2.75 9.55 -10.18
CA ALA A 90 -3.58 8.60 -9.45
C ALA A 90 -2.99 8.39 -8.06
N THR A 91 -3.85 8.45 -7.05
CA THR A 91 -3.45 8.19 -5.66
C THR A 91 -3.79 6.75 -5.34
N ILE A 92 -2.78 5.94 -5.03
CA ILE A 92 -2.98 4.55 -4.60
C ILE A 92 -2.87 4.52 -3.08
N THR A 93 -3.91 4.05 -2.40
CA THR A 93 -3.96 3.94 -0.94
C THR A 93 -3.83 2.48 -0.56
N ALA A 94 -2.80 2.17 0.23
CA ALA A 94 -2.65 0.85 0.84
C ALA A 94 -3.17 0.93 2.28
N THR A 95 -4.03 -0.01 2.66
CA THR A 95 -4.57 -0.11 4.02
C THR A 95 -4.27 -1.50 4.53
N SER A 96 -3.54 -1.63 5.64
CA SER A 96 -3.44 -2.92 6.31
C SER A 96 -4.63 -3.08 7.25
N GLY A 97 -5.46 -4.08 7.02
CA GLY A 97 -6.38 -4.57 8.04
C GLY A 97 -5.56 -5.17 9.16
N SER A 98 -5.87 -4.80 10.40
CA SER A 98 -5.20 -5.28 11.61
C SER A 98 -4.93 -6.77 11.53
N ALA A 99 -3.67 -7.18 11.70
CA ALA A 99 -3.35 -8.58 11.90
C ALA A 99 -3.95 -9.01 13.24
N ASN A 100 -4.80 -10.04 13.19
CA ASN A 100 -5.54 -10.57 14.33
C ASN A 100 -4.69 -11.53 15.15
#